data_AF-A0A966M3U0-F1
#
_entry.id   AF-A0A966M3U0-F1
#
_cell.length_a   1.000
_cell.length_b   1.000
_cell.length_c   1.000
_cell.angle_alpha   90.00
_cell.angle_beta   90.00
_cell.angle_gamma   90.00
#
_symmetry.space_group_name_H-M   'P 1'
#
loop_
_entity.id
_entity.type
_entity.pdbx_description
1 polymer ?
#
loop_
_entity_poly.entity_id
_entity_poly.type
_entity_poly.pdbx_seq_one_letter_code
_entity_poly.pdbx_strand_id
1 'polypeptide(L)'
;MNTEQKAALLKSVKTIKFSDNAIEKFSLTDDDFVYTDLATQKIKFKKQIYIPFSVEKNTHLKGLKLCVFRNTITKSFVVQYWFNKKANYYVLGKFIPGVFTTKHCSEKLFELVKSHTDNGLWVVDPVQTELDKKRLIP
;
A
#
# COMPACT_ATOMS: atom_id res chain seq x y z
N MET A 1 -26.94 14.30 -15.61
CA MET A 1 -25.58 14.34 -15.01
C MET A 1 -24.62 13.70 -15.99
N ASN A 2 -23.78 14.51 -16.64
CA ASN A 2 -22.94 14.04 -17.75
C ASN A 2 -21.70 13.29 -17.26
N THR A 3 -21.35 12.26 -18.02
CA THR A 3 -20.19 11.37 -17.83
C THR A 3 -18.87 12.12 -17.70
N GLU A 4 -18.77 13.33 -18.27
CA GLU A 4 -17.61 14.24 -18.17
C GLU A 4 -17.42 14.84 -16.76
N GLN A 5 -18.49 15.08 -16.00
CA GLN A 5 -18.38 15.58 -14.62
C GLN A 5 -17.89 14.49 -13.66
N LYS A 6 -18.15 13.21 -13.97
CA LYS A 6 -17.54 12.07 -13.25
C LYS A 6 -16.04 11.96 -13.50
N ALA A 7 -15.56 12.37 -14.67
CA ALA A 7 -14.12 12.36 -15.01
C ALA A 7 -13.35 13.49 -14.30
N ALA A 8 -13.96 14.66 -14.12
CA ALA A 8 -13.35 15.79 -13.41
C ALA A 8 -13.22 15.58 -11.88
N LEU A 9 -13.94 14.61 -11.31
CA LEU A 9 -13.86 14.23 -9.89
C LEU A 9 -12.94 13.03 -9.64
N LEU A 10 -12.31 12.49 -10.67
CA LEU A 10 -11.18 11.58 -10.51
C LEU A 10 -9.97 12.44 -10.14
N LYS A 11 -9.84 12.79 -8.85
CA LYS A 11 -8.56 13.23 -8.26
C LYS A 11 -7.50 12.33 -8.88
N SER A 12 -6.62 12.88 -9.71
CA SER A 12 -5.58 12.10 -10.38
C SER A 12 -4.89 11.28 -9.31
N VAL A 13 -4.96 9.95 -9.42
CA VAL A 13 -4.42 9.08 -8.39
C VAL A 13 -2.92 9.32 -8.40
N LYS A 14 -2.42 10.07 -7.41
CA LYS A 14 -0.99 10.30 -7.22
C LYS A 14 -0.34 8.92 -7.23
N THR A 15 0.44 8.65 -8.26
CA THR A 15 1.14 7.39 -8.47
C THR A 15 2.61 7.71 -8.40
N ILE A 16 3.37 6.91 -7.68
CA ILE A 16 4.79 7.14 -7.43
C ILE A 16 5.65 6.10 -8.16
N LYS A 17 6.80 6.49 -8.69
CA LYS A 17 7.75 5.54 -9.27
C LYS A 17 8.30 4.64 -8.16
N PHE A 18 8.41 3.34 -8.42
CA PHE A 18 9.06 2.41 -7.50
C PHE A 18 10.59 2.59 -7.55
N SER A 19 11.07 3.61 -6.83
CA SER A 19 12.49 3.94 -6.71
C SER A 19 12.76 4.71 -5.42
N ASP A 20 13.89 4.46 -4.77
CA ASP A 20 14.24 5.07 -3.48
C ASP A 20 14.21 6.61 -3.54
N ASN A 21 14.88 7.20 -4.53
CA ASN A 21 14.91 8.66 -4.75
C ASN A 21 13.51 9.29 -4.89
N ALA A 22 12.57 8.58 -5.54
CA ALA A 22 11.20 9.08 -5.66
C ALA A 22 10.48 9.05 -4.31
N ILE A 23 10.65 7.98 -3.52
CA ILE A 23 10.02 7.82 -2.19
C ILE A 23 10.59 8.81 -1.17
N GLU A 24 11.89 9.09 -1.26
CA GLU A 24 12.56 10.08 -0.41
C GLU A 24 12.02 11.49 -0.66
N LYS A 25 12.01 11.92 -1.93
CA LYS A 25 11.51 13.23 -2.34
C LYS A 25 10.00 13.39 -2.20
N PHE A 26 9.27 12.28 -2.08
CA PHE A 26 7.83 12.32 -1.92
C PHE A 26 7.47 12.85 -0.52
N SER A 27 6.81 14.00 -0.50
CA SER A 27 6.24 14.61 0.69
C SER A 27 4.71 14.73 0.53
N LEU A 28 4.02 14.71 1.66
CA LEU A 28 2.58 14.92 1.73
C LEU A 28 2.33 16.08 2.69
N THR A 29 1.30 16.86 2.39
CA THR A 29 0.81 17.89 3.31
C THR A 29 -0.45 17.40 4.02
N ASP A 30 -0.87 18.11 5.05
CA ASP A 30 -2.07 17.75 5.81
C ASP A 30 -3.33 17.71 4.92
N ASP A 31 -3.37 18.50 3.86
CA ASP A 31 -4.45 18.55 2.87
C ASP A 31 -4.63 17.24 2.10
N ASP A 32 -3.57 16.44 1.94
CA ASP A 32 -3.63 15.13 1.29
C ASP A 32 -4.44 14.10 2.10
N PHE A 33 -4.56 14.33 3.41
CA PHE A 33 -5.31 13.47 4.32
C PHE A 33 -6.78 13.90 4.44
N VAL A 34 -7.15 15.06 3.93
CA VAL A 34 -8.51 15.60 4.05
C VAL A 34 -9.47 14.85 3.12
N TYR A 35 -10.64 14.49 3.66
CA TYR A 35 -11.78 14.03 2.89
C TYR A 35 -13.09 14.55 3.46
N THR A 36 -14.06 14.77 2.57
CA THR A 36 -15.43 15.08 2.97
C THR A 36 -16.18 13.77 3.17
N ASP A 37 -16.74 13.59 4.36
CA ASP A 37 -17.64 12.48 4.64
C ASP A 37 -18.96 12.72 3.92
N LEU A 38 -19.33 11.82 3.00
CA LEU A 38 -20.53 11.94 2.19
C LEU A 38 -21.82 11.92 3.02
N ALA A 39 -21.82 11.21 4.16
CA ALA A 39 -23.00 11.06 5.00
C ALA A 39 -23.24 12.29 5.88
N THR A 40 -22.17 12.90 6.39
CA THR A 40 -22.26 14.03 7.33
C THR A 40 -21.92 15.38 6.73
N GLN A 41 -21.42 15.41 5.48
CA GLN A 41 -20.88 16.59 4.80
C GLN A 41 -19.78 17.32 5.61
N LYS A 42 -19.17 16.64 6.59
CA LYS A 42 -18.10 17.20 7.44
C LYS A 42 -16.73 16.84 6.88
N ILE A 43 -15.79 17.76 7.10
CA ILE A 43 -14.38 17.55 6.78
C ILE A 43 -13.77 16.64 7.85
N LYS A 44 -13.15 15.54 7.42
CA LYS A 44 -12.44 14.58 8.26
C LYS A 44 -11.04 14.32 7.71
N PHE A 45 -10.16 13.82 8.57
CA PHE A 45 -8.79 13.46 8.22
C PHE A 45 -8.62 11.95 8.18
N LYS A 46 -7.95 11.43 7.15
CA LYS A 46 -7.50 10.05 7.08
C LYS A 46 -6.30 9.87 8.01
N LYS A 47 -6.26 8.76 8.74
CA LYS A 47 -5.11 8.40 9.58
C LYS A 47 -3.88 8.06 8.73
N GLN A 48 -4.12 7.47 7.56
CA GLN A 48 -3.09 7.07 6.62
C GLN A 48 -3.64 7.13 5.19
N ILE A 49 -2.74 7.27 4.22
CA ILE A 49 -3.08 7.16 2.80
C ILE A 49 -2.26 6.07 2.15
N TYR A 50 -2.85 5.47 1.11
CA TYR A 50 -2.21 4.42 0.31
C TYR A 50 -2.01 4.94 -1.11
N ILE A 51 -0.76 5.04 -1.52
CA ILE A 51 -0.35 5.57 -2.82
C ILE A 51 0.14 4.38 -3.65
N PRO A 52 -0.49 4.08 -4.80
CA PRO A 52 -0.02 3.01 -5.67
C PRO A 52 1.33 3.37 -6.29
N PHE A 53 2.16 2.36 -6.49
CA PHE A 53 3.35 2.50 -7.31
C PHE A 53 3.01 2.33 -8.80
N SER A 54 3.75 3.03 -9.67
CA SER A 54 3.71 2.81 -11.11
C SER A 54 4.52 1.55 -11.42
N VAL A 55 3.85 0.39 -11.36
CA VAL A 55 4.43 -0.93 -11.60
C VAL A 55 3.55 -1.75 -12.53
N GLU A 56 4.17 -2.67 -13.27
CA GLU A 56 3.45 -3.59 -14.16
C GLU A 56 2.62 -4.59 -13.36
N LYS A 57 1.36 -4.79 -13.79
CA LYS A 57 0.38 -5.63 -13.08
C LYS A 57 0.68 -7.13 -13.14
N ASN A 58 1.56 -7.55 -14.05
CA ASN A 58 1.93 -8.95 -14.26
C ASN A 58 3.17 -9.37 -13.46
N THR A 59 3.66 -8.50 -12.58
CA THR A 59 4.85 -8.75 -11.75
C THR A 59 4.45 -9.09 -10.31
N HIS A 60 5.39 -9.62 -9.51
CA HIS A 60 5.21 -9.82 -8.07
C HIS A 60 4.94 -8.51 -7.31
N LEU A 61 5.23 -7.35 -7.90
CA LEU A 61 4.94 -6.03 -7.35
C LEU A 61 3.46 -5.64 -7.46
N LYS A 62 2.61 -6.50 -8.06
CA LYS A 62 1.17 -6.27 -8.16
C LYS A 62 0.56 -5.98 -6.78
N GLY A 63 -0.15 -4.86 -6.70
CA GLY A 63 -0.83 -4.44 -5.47
C GLY A 63 0.09 -3.75 -4.46
N LEU A 64 1.37 -3.55 -4.76
CA LEU A 64 2.28 -2.79 -3.90
C LEU A 64 1.88 -1.32 -3.85
N LYS A 65 1.87 -0.77 -2.63
CA LYS A 65 1.54 0.63 -2.32
C LYS A 65 2.47 1.17 -1.25
N LEU A 66 2.65 2.49 -1.27
CA LEU A 66 3.25 3.24 -0.19
C LEU A 66 2.15 3.69 0.77
N CYS A 67 2.20 3.20 2.00
CA CYS A 67 1.37 3.68 3.10
C CYS A 67 2.11 4.82 3.82
N VAL A 68 1.47 5.97 3.95
CA VAL A 68 2.00 7.08 4.75
C VAL A 68 1.03 7.44 5.85
N PHE A 69 1.51 7.44 7.09
CA PHE A 69 0.74 7.83 8.27
C PHE A 69 0.75 9.35 8.44
N ARG A 70 -0.40 9.94 8.75
CA ARG A 70 -0.53 11.40 8.92
C ARG A 70 0.35 11.92 10.05
N ASN A 71 0.23 11.33 11.24
CA ASN A 71 0.83 11.90 12.44
C ASN A 71 2.36 11.76 12.48
N THR A 72 2.90 10.67 11.93
CA THR A 72 4.34 10.37 12.00
C THR A 72 5.06 10.56 10.67
N ILE A 73 4.33 10.82 9.59
CA ILE A 73 4.83 10.89 8.20
C ILE A 73 5.65 9.64 7.82
N THR A 74 5.45 8.54 8.55
CA THR A 74 6.20 7.31 8.35
C THR A 74 5.74 6.64 7.07
N LYS A 75 6.69 6.36 6.19
CA LYS A 75 6.48 5.66 4.93
C LYS A 75 6.67 4.16 5.15
N SER A 76 5.70 3.36 4.77
CA SER A 76 5.75 1.90 4.87
C SER A 76 5.30 1.26 3.57
N PHE A 77 5.99 0.21 3.16
CA PHE A 77 5.58 -0.61 2.03
C PHE A 77 4.46 -1.56 2.44
N VAL A 78 3.38 -1.56 1.68
CA VAL A 78 2.21 -2.38 1.94
C VAL A 78 1.77 -3.04 0.65
N VAL A 79 1.49 -4.34 0.67
CA VAL A 79 0.85 -5.04 -0.44
C VAL A 79 -0.65 -5.16 -0.17
N GLN A 80 -1.46 -4.74 -1.13
CA GLN A 80 -2.88 -5.05 -1.17
C GLN A 80 -3.09 -6.40 -1.84
N TYR A 81 -3.76 -7.32 -1.16
CA TYR A 81 -4.04 -8.66 -1.67
C TYR A 81 -5.51 -9.02 -1.49
N TRP A 82 -5.97 -9.97 -2.29
CA TRP A 82 -7.33 -10.51 -2.22
C TRP A 82 -7.26 -11.92 -1.67
N PHE A 83 -7.80 -12.11 -0.48
CA PHE A 83 -7.86 -13.42 0.17
C PHE A 83 -9.28 -13.65 0.68
N ASN A 84 -9.82 -14.84 0.43
CA ASN A 84 -11.18 -15.21 0.83
C ASN A 84 -12.25 -14.16 0.47
N LYS A 85 -12.25 -13.71 -0.81
CA LYS A 85 -13.17 -12.68 -1.36
C LYS A 85 -13.08 -11.30 -0.70
N LYS A 86 -12.06 -11.06 0.14
CA LYS A 86 -11.84 -9.79 0.83
C LYS A 86 -10.50 -9.18 0.44
N ALA A 87 -10.51 -7.86 0.22
CA ALA A 87 -9.29 -7.11 0.05
C ALA A 87 -8.67 -6.82 1.42
N ASN A 88 -7.43 -7.27 1.62
CA ASN A 88 -6.65 -7.07 2.82
C ASN A 88 -5.32 -6.38 2.48
N TYR A 89 -4.61 -5.93 3.52
CA TYR A 89 -3.35 -5.22 3.42
C TYR A 89 -2.32 -5.89 4.32
N TYR A 90 -1.13 -6.14 3.78
CA TYR A 90 0.00 -6.70 4.52
C TYR A 90 1.17 -5.72 4.49
N VAL A 91 1.69 -5.37 5.67
CA VAL A 91 2.82 -4.45 5.82
C VAL A 91 4.12 -5.22 5.62
N LEU A 92 4.86 -4.90 4.55
CA LEU A 92 6.16 -5.51 4.26
C LEU A 92 7.25 -4.95 5.17
N GLY A 93 7.24 -3.65 5.42
CA GLY A 93 8.24 -2.97 6.24
C GLY A 93 8.16 -1.45 6.12
N LYS A 94 8.82 -0.75 7.06
CA LYS A 94 8.99 0.70 7.01
C LYS A 94 10.09 1.04 6.01
N PHE A 95 9.88 2.03 5.16
CA PHE A 95 10.92 2.54 4.28
C PHE A 95 11.94 3.31 5.12
N ILE A 96 13.18 2.85 5.09
CA ILE A 96 14.31 3.50 5.77
C ILE A 96 15.42 3.64 4.73
N PRO A 97 15.77 4.87 4.32
CA PRO A 97 16.87 5.10 3.38
C PRO A 97 18.14 4.39 3.82
N GLY A 98 18.77 3.64 2.91
CA GLY A 98 19.99 2.87 3.19
C GLY A 98 19.83 1.59 4.01
N VAL A 99 18.66 1.31 4.62
CA VAL A 99 18.44 0.10 5.44
C VAL A 99 17.34 -0.79 4.86
N PHE A 100 16.16 -0.23 4.57
CA PHE A 100 15.03 -0.96 3.98
C PHE A 100 14.53 -0.20 2.75
N THR A 101 15.22 -0.45 1.64
CA THR A 101 15.01 0.18 0.34
C THR A 101 14.01 -0.60 -0.53
N THR A 102 13.73 -0.08 -1.72
CA THR A 102 12.89 -0.75 -2.73
C THR A 102 13.42 -2.13 -3.12
N LYS A 103 14.74 -2.35 -3.12
CA LYS A 103 15.35 -3.66 -3.39
C LYS A 103 14.93 -4.71 -2.35
N HIS A 104 15.14 -4.43 -1.07
CA HIS A 104 14.75 -5.34 0.01
C HIS A 104 13.23 -5.55 0.08
N CYS A 105 12.46 -4.50 -0.19
CA CYS A 105 11.01 -4.61 -0.32
C CYS A 105 10.61 -5.58 -1.46
N SER A 106 11.24 -5.46 -2.63
CA SER A 106 11.00 -6.32 -3.79
C SER A 106 11.35 -7.78 -3.50
N GLU A 107 12.51 -8.04 -2.88
CA GLU A 107 12.96 -9.38 -2.49
C GLU A 107 11.99 -10.03 -1.50
N LYS A 108 11.64 -9.31 -0.43
CA LYS A 108 10.69 -9.80 0.58
C LYS A 108 9.30 -10.06 -0.02
N LEU A 109 8.83 -9.20 -0.91
CA LEU A 109 7.55 -9.39 -1.58
C LEU A 109 7.59 -10.58 -2.55
N PHE A 110 8.71 -10.78 -3.25
CA PHE A 110 8.87 -11.93 -4.15
C PHE A 110 8.78 -13.25 -3.40
N GLU A 111 9.47 -13.38 -2.26
CA GLU A 111 9.40 -14.57 -1.40
C GLU A 111 7.98 -14.78 -0.86
N LEU A 112 7.32 -13.70 -0.45
CA LEU A 112 5.94 -13.75 0.05
C LEU A 112 4.97 -14.24 -1.03
N VAL A 113 5.03 -13.67 -2.23
CA VAL A 113 4.19 -14.05 -3.36
C VAL A 113 4.46 -15.51 -3.75
N LYS A 114 5.74 -15.92 -3.81
CA LYS A 114 6.12 -17.30 -4.14
C LYS A 114 5.57 -18.33 -3.15
N SER A 115 5.48 -17.99 -1.87
CA SER A 115 5.03 -18.91 -0.81
C SER A 115 3.54 -18.86 -0.51
N HIS A 116 2.86 -17.72 -0.75
CA HIS A 116 1.47 -17.49 -0.35
C HIS A 116 0.50 -17.39 -1.53
N THR A 117 0.99 -17.47 -2.76
CA THR A 117 0.16 -17.41 -3.97
C THR A 117 0.31 -18.64 -4.85
N ASP A 118 -0.80 -19.04 -5.46
CA ASP A 118 -0.85 -20.04 -6.53
C ASP A 118 -1.42 -19.37 -7.79
N ASN A 119 -0.69 -19.41 -8.90
CA ASN A 119 -1.05 -18.73 -10.16
C ASN A 119 -1.43 -17.24 -9.98
N GLY A 120 -0.79 -16.55 -9.04
CA GLY A 120 -1.04 -15.14 -8.73
C GLY A 120 -2.32 -14.87 -7.92
N LEU A 121 -3.00 -15.90 -7.44
CA LEU A 121 -4.08 -15.84 -6.48
C LEU A 121 -3.56 -16.13 -5.08
N TRP A 122 -3.92 -15.30 -4.11
CA TRP A 122 -3.50 -15.51 -2.72
C TRP A 122 -4.29 -16.65 -2.11
N VAL A 123 -3.59 -17.73 -1.76
CA VAL A 123 -4.16 -18.96 -1.17
C VAL A 123 -3.88 -19.06 0.33
N VAL A 124 -2.89 -18.30 0.83
CA VAL A 124 -2.56 -18.22 2.25
C VAL A 124 -2.59 -16.76 2.69
N ASP A 125 -3.09 -16.51 3.90
CA ASP A 125 -3.07 -15.18 4.50
C ASP A 125 -1.68 -14.88 5.10
N PRO A 126 -0.90 -13.94 4.54
CA PRO A 126 0.41 -13.59 5.08
C PRO A 126 0.36 -13.02 6.51
N VAL A 127 -0.77 -12.43 6.93
CA VAL A 127 -0.94 -11.93 8.30
C VAL A 127 -1.03 -13.11 9.28
N GLN A 128 -1.77 -14.15 8.91
CA GLN A 128 -1.94 -15.34 9.75
C GLN A 128 -0.61 -16.09 9.91
N THR A 129 0.15 -16.25 8.83
CA THR A 129 1.48 -16.86 8.86
C THR A 129 2.43 -16.17 9.84
N GLU A 130 2.45 -14.83 9.87
CA GLU A 130 3.30 -14.08 10.80
C GLU A 130 2.84 -14.21 12.26
N LEU A 131 1.53 -14.26 12.51
CA LEU A 131 1.00 -14.48 13.85
C LEU A 131 1.36 -15.87 14.36
N ASP A 132 1.27 -16.90 13.52
CA ASP A 132 1.59 -18.27 13.91
C ASP A 132 3.08 -18.47 14.17
N LYS A 133 3.96 -17.85 13.37
CA LYS A 133 5.40 -17.78 13.68
C LYS A 133 5.68 -17.16 15.04
N LYS A 134 4.99 -16.06 15.38
CA LYS A 134 5.17 -15.37 16.66
C LYS A 134 4.71 -16.20 17.86
N ARG A 135 3.67 -17.03 17.69
CA ARG A 135 3.16 -17.94 18.73
C ARG A 135 4.10 -19.12 19.03
N LEU A 136 4.92 -19.51 18.06
CA LEU A 136 5.87 -20.62 18.18
C LEU A 136 7.17 -20.24 18.91
N ILE A 137 7.34 -18.96 19.27
CA ILE A 137 8.48 -18.47 20.05
C ILE A 137 8.02 -18.38 21.52
N PRO A 138 8.52 -19.25 22.42
CA PRO A 138 8.15 -19.27 23.84
C PRO A 138 8.54 -17.99 24.61
#